data_AF-A0AA40C4C6-F1
#
_entry.id   AF-A0AA40C4C6-F1
#
_cell.length_a   1.000
_cell.length_b   1.000
_cell.length_c   1.000
_cell.angle_alpha   90.00
_cell.angle_beta   90.00
_cell.angle_gamma   90.00
#
_symmetry.space_group_name_H-M   'P 1'
#
loop_
_entity.id
_entity.type
_entity.pdbx_description
1 polymer ?
#
loop_
_entity_poly.entity_id
_entity_poly.type
_entity_poly.pdbx_seq_one_letter_code
_entity_poly.pdbx_strand_id
1 'polypeptide(L)'
;MWELFQKTADTDQKILSCRDPTGLYPEDTLSAAWTAILGNLPSNSAKLLTLLSLVDPDNIPDRLFSGGVQLEGGFAFLRNEFDYREAKGPLLNYDIMSQTTAGSMSIHRLVQSTRLKNLSDHNRDEAFNVMLPILATCFPKQVLGSHMHERWDYCEVFLAHVLAFD
;
A
#
# COMPACT_ATOMS: atom_id res chain seq x y z
N MET A 1 -28.29 -34.94 36.75
CA MET A 1 -27.19 -34.02 36.38
C MET A 1 -26.71 -34.27 34.93
N TRP A 2 -27.57 -34.75 34.03
CA TRP A 2 -27.22 -35.04 32.62
C TRP A 2 -28.11 -34.28 31.61
N GLU A 3 -29.28 -33.78 32.03
CA GLU A 3 -30.19 -33.02 31.17
C GLU A 3 -29.81 -31.53 30.99
N LEU A 4 -28.98 -30.98 31.89
CA LEU A 4 -28.51 -29.58 31.78
C LEU A 4 -27.46 -29.40 30.67
N PHE A 5 -26.70 -30.44 30.33
CA PHE A 5 -25.69 -30.40 29.26
C PHE A 5 -26.27 -30.60 27.85
N GLN A 6 -27.45 -31.20 27.73
CA GLN A 6 -28.12 -31.36 26.43
C GLN A 6 -28.85 -30.08 26.01
N LYS A 7 -29.36 -29.31 26.97
CA LYS A 7 -30.07 -28.05 26.70
C LYS A 7 -29.12 -26.92 26.24
N THR A 8 -27.86 -26.95 26.68
CA THR A 8 -26.82 -26.03 26.19
C THR A 8 -26.36 -26.38 24.78
N ALA A 9 -26.22 -27.67 24.44
CA ALA A 9 -25.80 -28.10 23.11
C ALA A 9 -26.81 -27.69 22.00
N ASP A 10 -28.12 -27.81 22.26
CA ASP A 10 -29.16 -27.42 21.30
C ASP A 10 -29.32 -25.89 21.17
N THR A 11 -29.06 -25.15 22.26
CA THR A 11 -29.05 -23.69 22.26
C THR A 11 -27.80 -23.14 21.57
N ASP A 12 -26.65 -23.77 21.77
CA ASP A 12 -25.37 -23.43 21.13
C ASP A 12 -25.39 -23.77 19.63
N GLN A 13 -26.03 -24.87 19.22
CA GLN A 13 -26.26 -25.17 17.80
C GLN A 13 -27.16 -24.13 17.12
N LYS A 14 -28.14 -23.58 17.83
CA LYS A 14 -29.00 -22.51 17.30
C LYS A 14 -28.26 -21.18 17.17
N ILE A 15 -27.40 -20.84 18.13
CA ILE A 15 -26.54 -19.64 18.09
C ILE A 15 -25.47 -19.76 16.99
N LEU A 16 -24.96 -20.97 16.73
CA LEU A 16 -24.04 -21.25 15.63
C LEU A 16 -24.72 -21.29 14.25
N SER A 17 -26.03 -21.56 14.17
CA SER A 17 -26.78 -21.50 12.91
C SER A 17 -27.01 -20.08 12.37
N CYS A 18 -26.75 -19.04 13.18
CA CYS A 18 -26.72 -17.65 12.72
C CYS A 18 -25.39 -17.26 12.06
N ARG A 19 -24.43 -18.19 11.93
CA ARG A 19 -23.17 -17.98 11.20
C ARG A 19 -23.20 -18.76 9.89
N ASP A 20 -23.99 -18.25 8.95
CA ASP A 20 -23.55 -18.26 7.56
C ASP A 20 -22.96 -16.87 7.29
N PRO A 21 -21.63 -16.65 7.41
CA PRO A 21 -21.05 -15.37 7.01
C PRO A 21 -20.90 -15.29 5.47
N THR A 22 -21.25 -16.35 4.75
CA THR A 22 -20.94 -16.52 3.32
C THR A 22 -21.89 -15.79 2.37
N GLY A 23 -22.79 -14.92 2.85
CA GLY A 23 -23.86 -14.37 2.00
C GLY A 23 -24.37 -12.95 2.27
N LEU A 24 -23.80 -12.15 3.19
CA LEU A 24 -24.39 -10.83 3.54
C LEU A 24 -23.44 -9.63 3.53
N TYR A 25 -22.25 -9.78 2.96
CA TYR A 25 -21.46 -8.65 2.48
C TYR A 25 -20.99 -9.02 1.08
N PRO A 26 -21.54 -8.43 0.01
CA PRO A 26 -20.82 -8.48 -1.25
C PRO A 26 -19.43 -7.89 -0.96
N GLU A 27 -18.37 -8.63 -1.32
CA GLU A 27 -16.98 -8.11 -1.38
C GLU A 27 -16.94 -6.71 -2.04
N ASP A 28 -17.93 -6.43 -2.89
CA ASP A 28 -18.15 -5.17 -3.57
C ASP A 28 -18.53 -3.99 -2.66
N THR A 29 -19.12 -4.15 -1.47
CA THR A 29 -19.57 -2.99 -0.67
C THR A 29 -18.38 -2.18 -0.15
N LEU A 30 -17.37 -2.86 0.41
CA LEU A 30 -16.18 -2.20 0.92
C LEU A 30 -15.26 -1.74 -0.22
N SER A 31 -15.15 -2.54 -1.29
CA SER A 31 -14.41 -2.15 -2.48
C SER A 31 -15.05 -0.94 -3.19
N ALA A 32 -16.38 -0.85 -3.24
CA ALA A 32 -17.11 0.29 -3.77
C ALA A 32 -16.94 1.54 -2.90
N ALA A 33 -16.97 1.39 -1.57
CA ALA A 33 -16.69 2.50 -0.65
C ALA A 33 -15.27 3.05 -0.87
N TRP A 34 -14.27 2.18 -0.98
CA TRP A 34 -12.91 2.60 -1.31
C TRP A 34 -12.83 3.22 -2.70
N THR A 35 -13.50 2.66 -3.70
CA THR A 35 -13.54 3.23 -5.06
C THR A 35 -14.10 4.65 -5.05
N ALA A 36 -15.14 4.92 -4.26
CA ALA A 36 -15.69 6.26 -4.09
C ALA A 36 -14.71 7.23 -3.40
N ILE A 37 -14.03 6.79 -2.35
CA ILE A 37 -13.00 7.60 -1.66
C ILE A 37 -11.83 7.89 -2.62
N LEU A 38 -11.34 6.86 -3.30
CA LEU A 38 -10.23 6.94 -4.25
C LEU A 38 -10.55 7.83 -5.46
N GLY A 39 -11.82 7.89 -5.88
CA GLY A 39 -12.29 8.78 -6.94
C GLY A 39 -12.30 10.26 -6.54
N ASN A 40 -12.35 10.58 -5.25
CA ASN A 40 -12.32 11.96 -4.74
C ASN A 40 -10.91 12.47 -4.44
N LEU A 41 -9.87 11.64 -4.61
CA LEU A 41 -8.50 12.06 -4.35
C LEU A 41 -8.03 13.11 -5.36
N PRO A 42 -7.31 14.16 -4.92
CA PRO A 42 -6.63 15.07 -5.83
C PRO A 42 -5.67 14.31 -6.76
N SER A 43 -5.47 14.84 -7.97
CA SER A 43 -4.63 14.20 -9.00
C SER A 43 -3.25 13.74 -8.46
N ASN A 44 -2.55 14.59 -7.70
CA ASN A 44 -1.24 14.26 -7.17
C ASN A 44 -1.29 13.17 -6.10
N SER A 45 -2.29 13.19 -5.21
CA SER A 45 -2.51 12.13 -4.22
C SER A 45 -2.86 10.80 -4.86
N ALA A 46 -3.69 10.81 -5.91
CA ALA A 46 -4.05 9.61 -6.66
C ALA A 46 -2.82 9.02 -7.38
N LYS A 47 -1.98 9.87 -7.98
CA LYS A 47 -0.70 9.47 -8.59
C LYS A 47 0.28 8.90 -7.56
N LEU A 48 0.44 9.57 -6.41
CA LEU A 48 1.27 9.08 -5.32
C LEU A 48 0.79 7.71 -4.82
N LEU A 49 -0.52 7.56 -4.60
CA LEU A 49 -1.10 6.28 -4.21
C LEU A 49 -0.84 5.18 -5.25
N THR A 50 -0.85 5.54 -6.54
CA THR A 50 -0.55 4.59 -7.62
C THR A 50 0.87 4.05 -7.49
N LEU A 51 1.86 4.92 -7.24
CA LEU A 51 3.24 4.49 -7.02
C LEU A 51 3.38 3.65 -5.74
N LEU A 52 2.77 4.10 -4.64
CA LEU A 52 2.77 3.35 -3.38
C LEU A 52 2.12 1.97 -3.53
N SER A 53 1.15 1.82 -4.44
CA SER A 53 0.48 0.55 -4.67
C SER A 53 1.33 -0.46 -5.42
N LEU A 54 2.43 -0.06 -6.08
CA LEU A 54 3.34 -0.96 -6.80
C LEU A 54 4.40 -1.58 -5.90
N VAL A 55 4.61 -1.05 -4.69
CA VAL A 55 5.62 -1.55 -3.75
C VAL A 55 4.96 -2.35 -2.62
N ASP A 56 5.79 -3.02 -1.80
CA ASP A 56 5.27 -3.66 -0.60
C ASP A 56 4.54 -2.61 0.28
N PRO A 57 3.30 -2.90 0.72
CA PRO A 57 2.46 -1.93 1.42
C PRO A 57 2.95 -1.59 2.82
N ASP A 58 3.83 -2.39 3.39
CA ASP A 58 4.32 -2.22 4.76
C ASP A 58 5.73 -1.58 4.74
N ASN A 59 6.01 -0.73 5.75
CA ASN A 59 7.34 -0.15 5.99
C ASN A 59 8.00 0.60 4.82
N ILE A 60 7.22 1.23 3.94
CA ILE A 60 7.69 2.05 2.82
C ILE A 60 8.52 3.24 3.34
N PRO A 61 9.82 3.33 3.06
CA PRO A 61 10.65 4.42 3.59
C PRO A 61 10.31 5.76 2.89
N ASP A 62 10.05 6.82 3.66
CA ASP A 62 9.71 8.16 3.10
C ASP A 62 10.81 8.71 2.18
N ARG A 63 12.07 8.35 2.49
CA ARG A 63 13.25 8.64 1.65
C ARG A 63 13.19 8.07 0.23
N LEU A 64 12.32 7.10 -0.04
CA LEU A 64 12.11 6.55 -1.38
C LEU A 64 11.62 7.64 -2.33
N PHE A 65 10.76 8.55 -1.86
CA PHE A 65 10.15 9.59 -2.70
C PHE A 65 10.78 10.98 -2.52
N SER A 66 11.47 11.23 -1.41
CA SER A 66 12.10 12.55 -1.14
C SER A 66 13.48 12.76 -1.78
N GLY A 67 13.93 11.85 -2.64
CA GLY A 67 15.31 11.74 -3.14
C GLY A 67 15.68 12.46 -4.44
N GLY A 68 14.86 13.36 -4.98
CA GLY A 68 15.26 14.22 -6.11
C GLY A 68 15.54 13.49 -7.44
N VAL A 69 14.95 12.30 -7.64
CA VAL A 69 14.95 11.66 -8.96
C VAL A 69 14.38 12.64 -9.97
N GLN A 70 15.08 12.85 -11.10
CA GLN A 70 14.57 13.68 -12.18
C GLN A 70 13.38 12.97 -12.82
N LEU A 71 12.21 13.21 -12.25
CA LEU A 71 10.95 12.74 -12.78
C LEU A 71 10.40 13.83 -13.70
N GLU A 72 10.12 13.43 -14.93
CA GLU A 72 9.43 14.26 -15.91
C GLU A 72 7.94 13.90 -15.97
N GLY A 73 7.15 14.78 -16.57
CA GLY A 73 5.72 14.55 -16.80
C GLY A 73 4.87 14.58 -15.53
N GLY A 74 3.91 13.66 -15.43
CA GLY A 74 2.83 13.70 -14.45
C GLY A 74 3.24 13.59 -12.98
N PHE A 75 4.50 13.24 -12.69
CA PHE A 75 5.03 12.96 -11.35
C PHE A 75 6.04 14.01 -10.85
N ALA A 76 6.15 15.15 -11.55
CA ALA A 76 7.07 16.23 -11.18
C ALA A 76 6.90 16.75 -9.74
N PHE A 77 5.69 16.62 -9.16
CA PHE A 77 5.39 17.02 -7.78
C PHE A 77 6.24 16.29 -6.72
N LEU A 78 6.77 15.10 -7.03
CA LEU A 78 7.65 14.37 -6.11
C LEU A 78 9.02 15.04 -5.91
N ARG A 79 9.43 15.91 -6.84
CA ARG A 79 10.71 16.64 -6.74
C ARG A 79 10.67 17.76 -5.71
N ASN A 80 9.50 18.32 -5.47
CA ASN A 80 9.30 19.39 -4.51
C ASN A 80 8.79 18.80 -3.20
N GLU A 81 9.55 18.97 -2.13
CA GLU A 81 9.17 18.46 -0.81
C GLU A 81 7.81 19.02 -0.34
N PHE A 82 7.49 20.26 -0.67
CA PHE A 82 6.20 20.88 -0.34
C PHE A 82 5.05 20.19 -1.08
N ASP A 83 5.14 20.04 -2.40
CA ASP A 83 4.09 19.43 -3.22
C ASP A 83 3.95 17.92 -2.91
N TYR A 84 5.05 17.24 -2.58
CA TYR A 84 5.02 15.87 -2.09
C TYR A 84 4.27 15.76 -0.75
N ARG A 85 4.55 16.64 0.21
CA ARG A 85 3.83 16.69 1.49
C ARG A 85 2.36 17.04 1.30
N GLU A 86 2.04 17.95 0.40
CA GLU A 86 0.67 18.28 0.03
C GLU A 86 -0.06 17.05 -0.54
N ALA A 87 0.59 16.30 -1.45
CA ALA A 87 0.04 15.07 -2.02
C ALA A 87 -0.21 13.98 -0.97
N LYS A 88 0.59 13.93 0.11
CA LYS A 88 0.40 13.03 1.26
C LYS A 88 -0.80 13.40 2.12
N GLY A 89 -1.13 14.68 2.24
CA GLY A 89 -2.19 15.18 3.13
C GLY A 89 -3.52 14.43 3.00
N PRO A 90 -4.11 14.34 1.79
CA PRO A 90 -5.34 13.58 1.57
C PRO A 90 -5.22 12.09 1.91
N LEU A 91 -4.07 11.46 1.65
CA LEU A 91 -3.86 10.04 1.95
C LEU A 91 -3.84 9.77 3.46
N LEU A 92 -3.29 10.70 4.25
CA LEU A 92 -3.34 10.65 5.71
C LEU A 92 -4.75 10.97 6.23
N ASN A 93 -5.42 11.97 5.66
CA ASN A 93 -6.75 12.40 6.10
C ASN A 93 -7.83 11.33 5.91
N TYR A 94 -7.72 10.52 4.85
CA TYR A 94 -8.63 9.41 4.59
C TYR A 94 -8.17 8.09 5.23
N ASP A 95 -7.12 8.11 6.06
CA ASP A 95 -6.53 6.91 6.66
C ASP A 95 -6.20 5.84 5.60
N ILE A 96 -5.77 6.27 4.41
CA ILE A 96 -5.31 5.38 3.33
C ILE A 96 -3.85 4.97 3.58
N MET A 97 -3.09 5.92 4.10
CA MET A 97 -1.70 5.80 4.45
C MET A 97 -1.53 6.14 5.92
N SER A 98 -0.70 5.37 6.62
CA SER A 98 -0.21 5.71 7.96
C SER A 98 1.28 6.03 7.88
N GLN A 99 1.74 6.91 8.77
CA GLN A 99 3.15 7.28 8.86
C GLN A 99 3.66 7.02 10.28
N THR A 100 4.81 6.35 10.38
CA THR A 100 5.49 6.11 11.65
C THR A 100 6.41 7.28 11.98
N THR A 101 6.69 7.48 13.27
CA THR A 101 7.66 8.48 13.74
C THR A 101 9.09 8.20 13.26
N ALA A 102 9.38 6.96 12.84
CA ALA A 102 10.65 6.55 12.28
C ALA A 102 10.83 6.92 10.79
N GLY A 103 9.84 7.57 10.17
CA GLY A 103 9.91 7.97 8.76
C GLY A 103 9.60 6.84 7.77
N SER A 104 8.95 5.77 8.23
CA SER A 104 8.32 4.78 7.35
C SER A 104 6.83 5.08 7.18
N MET A 105 6.27 4.66 6.05
CA MET A 105 4.87 4.77 5.69
C MET A 105 4.31 3.37 5.46
N SER A 106 3.02 3.20 5.64
CA SER A 106 2.33 1.99 5.19
C SER A 106 1.00 2.35 4.56
N ILE A 107 0.51 1.51 3.66
CA ILE A 107 -0.80 1.66 3.04
C ILE A 107 -1.66 0.44 3.37
N HIS A 108 -2.97 0.64 3.47
CA HIS A 108 -3.88 -0.49 3.67
C HIS A 108 -3.87 -1.41 2.45
N ARG A 109 -3.56 -2.70 2.66
CA ARG A 109 -3.50 -3.75 1.61
C ARG A 109 -4.77 -3.83 0.75
N LEU A 110 -5.93 -3.55 1.34
CA LEU A 110 -7.20 -3.50 0.62
C LEU A 110 -7.28 -2.29 -0.34
N VAL A 111 -6.76 -1.14 0.09
CA VAL A 111 -6.71 0.07 -0.75
C VAL A 111 -5.74 -0.13 -1.90
N GLN A 112 -4.57 -0.71 -1.64
CA GLN A 112 -3.61 -1.12 -2.68
C GLN A 112 -4.27 -2.02 -3.72
N SER A 113 -4.91 -3.10 -3.27
CA SER A 113 -5.60 -4.05 -4.14
C SER A 113 -6.71 -3.38 -4.97
N THR A 114 -7.49 -2.50 -4.34
CA THR A 114 -8.57 -1.77 -5.03
C THR A 114 -8.01 -0.77 -6.04
N ARG A 115 -6.91 -0.08 -5.71
CA ARG A 115 -6.25 0.85 -6.62
C ARG A 115 -5.69 0.15 -7.84
N LEU A 116 -4.98 -0.97 -7.66
CA LEU A 116 -4.39 -1.75 -8.75
C LEU A 116 -5.46 -2.35 -9.67
N LYS A 117 -6.57 -2.88 -9.11
CA LYS A 117 -7.69 -3.41 -9.89
C LYS A 117 -8.37 -2.37 -10.78
N ASN A 118 -8.39 -1.11 -10.34
CA ASN A 118 -9.05 -0.01 -11.04
C ASN A 118 -8.10 0.79 -11.96
N LEU A 119 -6.83 0.39 -12.04
CA LEU A 119 -5.83 1.08 -12.83
C LEU A 119 -5.87 0.60 -14.29
N SER A 120 -5.85 1.52 -15.25
CA SER A 120 -5.66 1.16 -16.66
C SER A 120 -4.24 0.66 -16.90
N ASP A 121 -4.07 -0.21 -17.89
CA ASP A 121 -2.74 -0.72 -18.27
C ASP A 121 -1.76 0.43 -18.57
N HIS A 122 -2.22 1.47 -19.28
CA HIS A 122 -1.42 2.65 -19.56
C HIS A 122 -0.90 3.37 -18.30
N ASN A 123 -1.77 3.59 -17.31
CA ASN A 123 -1.38 4.26 -16.08
C ASN A 123 -0.50 3.37 -15.20
N ARG A 124 -0.67 2.04 -15.28
CA ARG A 124 0.21 1.07 -14.62
C ARG A 124 1.60 1.13 -15.21
N ASP A 125 1.72 1.12 -16.54
CA ASP A 125 3.00 1.19 -17.24
C ASP A 125 3.71 2.53 -16.97
N GLU A 126 2.98 3.65 -16.98
CA GLU A 126 3.53 4.97 -16.63
C GLU A 126 4.07 4.98 -15.19
N ALA A 127 3.28 4.47 -14.23
CA ALA A 127 3.69 4.41 -12.84
C ALA A 127 4.89 3.46 -12.63
N PHE A 128 4.92 2.33 -13.32
CA PHE A 128 6.03 1.38 -13.29
C PHE A 128 7.33 2.01 -13.80
N ASN A 129 7.27 2.68 -14.95
CA ASN A 129 8.42 3.36 -15.55
C ASN A 129 8.98 4.49 -14.66
N VAL A 130 8.15 5.06 -13.78
CA VAL A 130 8.56 6.05 -12.78
C VAL A 130 9.11 5.40 -11.52
N MET A 131 8.46 4.34 -11.02
CA MET A 131 8.81 3.70 -9.76
C MET A 131 10.12 2.90 -9.84
N LEU A 132 10.38 2.26 -10.98
CA LEU A 132 11.58 1.44 -11.18
C LEU A 132 12.88 2.25 -11.03
N PRO A 133 13.06 3.42 -11.70
CA PRO A 133 14.22 4.27 -11.47
C PRO A 133 14.37 4.75 -10.02
N ILE A 134 13.25 5.03 -9.34
CA ILE A 134 13.26 5.45 -7.93
C ILE A 134 13.82 4.32 -7.06
N LEU A 135 13.24 3.12 -7.16
CA LEU A 135 13.72 1.94 -6.43
C LEU A 135 15.19 1.63 -6.74
N ALA A 136 15.57 1.64 -8.02
CA ALA A 136 16.94 1.33 -8.45
C ALA A 136 17.98 2.38 -7.99
N THR A 137 17.55 3.61 -7.73
CA THR A 137 18.41 4.67 -7.20
C THR A 137 18.57 4.55 -5.68
N CYS A 138 17.51 4.17 -4.97
CA CYS A 138 17.53 3.99 -3.53
C CYS A 138 18.16 2.65 -3.09
N PHE A 139 18.09 1.61 -3.92
CA PHE A 139 18.64 0.30 -3.58
C PHE A 139 20.18 0.36 -3.47
N PRO A 140 20.77 -0.15 -2.38
CA PRO A 140 22.21 -0.13 -2.18
C PRO A 140 22.95 -0.87 -3.31
N LYS A 141 23.86 -0.17 -4.00
CA LYS A 141 24.69 -0.75 -5.06
C LYS A 141 26.01 -1.27 -4.49
N GLN A 142 26.50 -2.34 -5.08
CA GLN A 142 27.84 -2.83 -4.81
C GLN A 142 28.87 -1.82 -5.34
N VAL A 143 29.85 -1.46 -4.51
CA VAL A 143 30.90 -0.50 -4.88
C VAL A 143 32.24 -1.22 -4.82
N LEU A 144 32.99 -1.21 -5.92
CA LEU A 144 34.37 -1.74 -5.98
C LEU A 144 34.51 -3.20 -5.50
N GLY A 145 33.50 -4.04 -5.72
CA GLY A 145 33.54 -5.46 -5.32
C GLY A 145 33.32 -5.71 -3.83
N SER A 146 32.94 -4.70 -3.04
CA SER A 146 32.61 -4.85 -1.62
C SER A 146 31.55 -5.94 -1.40
N HIS A 147 31.66 -6.72 -0.32
CA HIS A 147 30.63 -7.68 0.01
C HIS A 147 29.36 -6.94 0.47
N MET A 148 28.20 -7.29 -0.11
CA MET A 148 26.93 -6.64 0.23
C MET A 148 26.42 -6.95 1.64
N HIS A 149 26.99 -7.94 2.34
CA HIS A 149 26.60 -8.31 3.70
C HIS A 149 26.75 -7.15 4.70
N GLU A 150 27.76 -6.29 4.52
CA GLU A 150 27.98 -5.10 5.36
C GLU A 150 26.85 -4.06 5.21
N ARG A 151 26.05 -4.18 4.15
CA ARG A 151 24.90 -3.32 3.84
C ARG A 151 23.58 -4.08 3.89
N TRP A 152 23.57 -5.29 4.47
CA TRP A 152 22.38 -6.14 4.51
C TRP A 152 21.18 -5.41 5.12
N ASP A 153 21.37 -4.72 6.25
CA ASP A 153 20.32 -3.94 6.93
C ASP A 153 19.64 -2.92 5.99
N TYR A 154 20.41 -2.31 5.07
CA TYR A 154 19.87 -1.39 4.08
C TYR A 154 19.18 -2.12 2.92
N CYS A 155 19.71 -3.27 2.51
CA CYS A 155 19.11 -4.08 1.45
C CYS A 155 17.77 -4.64 1.90
N GLU A 156 17.68 -5.13 3.13
CA GLU A 156 16.48 -5.72 3.72
C GLU A 156 15.28 -4.77 3.67
N VAL A 157 15.50 -3.49 3.99
CA VAL A 157 14.47 -2.44 3.91
C VAL A 157 13.85 -2.33 2.51
N PHE A 158 14.65 -2.48 1.44
CA PHE A 158 14.14 -2.34 0.07
C PHE A 158 13.81 -3.68 -0.60
N LEU A 159 14.24 -4.80 -0.03
CA LEU A 159 14.09 -6.12 -0.62
C LEU A 159 12.62 -6.49 -0.79
N ALA A 160 11.79 -6.25 0.22
CA ALA A 160 10.36 -6.51 0.16
C ALA A 160 9.69 -5.73 -0.99
N HIS A 161 10.07 -4.45 -1.16
CA HIS A 161 9.54 -3.61 -2.23
C HIS A 161 9.96 -4.08 -3.62
N VAL A 162 11.18 -4.61 -3.79
CA VAL A 162 11.64 -5.15 -5.07
C VAL A 162 10.94 -6.47 -5.40
N LEU A 163 10.68 -7.33 -4.40
CA LEU A 163 9.99 -8.60 -4.61
C LEU A 163 8.49 -8.44 -4.88
N ALA A 164 7.87 -7.38 -4.35
CA ALA A 164 6.47 -7.05 -4.58
C ALA A 164 6.22 -6.31 -5.90
N PHE A 165 7.28 -5.83 -6.56
CA PHE A 165 7.20 -5.05 -7.78
C PHE A 165 7.04 -5.98 -9.00
N ASP A 166 5.79 -6.15 -9.45
CA ASP A 166 5.36 -6.96 -10.61
C ASP A 166 4.59 -6.11 -11.63
#